data_AF-A0A519L5V2-F1
#
_entry.id   AF-A0A519L5V2-F1
#
_cell.length_a   1.000
_cell.length_b   1.000
_cell.length_c   1.000
_cell.angle_alpha   90.00
_cell.angle_beta   90.00
_cell.angle_gamma   90.00
#
_symmetry.space_group_name_H-M   'P 1'
#
loop_
_entity.id
_entity.type
_entity.pdbx_description
1 polymer ?
#
loop_
_entity_poly.entity_id
_entity_poly.type
_entity_poly.pdbx_seq_one_letter_code
_entity_poly.pdbx_strand_id
1 'polypeptide(L)' 'AGNGGNEFIIFKDLPLVVVITSKAYNKPYGHPQAEKIVKDFILPAVLK' A
#
# COMPACT_ATOMS: atom_id res chain seq x y z
N ALA A 1 4.54 1.48 7.51
CA ALA A 1 5.77 0.88 6.96
C ALA A 1 6.47 0.00 8.00
N GLY A 2 6.35 -1.34 7.89
CA GLY A 2 7.27 -2.28 8.54
C GLY A 2 8.31 -2.82 7.54
N ASN A 3 9.44 -3.36 7.99
CA ASN A 3 10.60 -3.77 7.17
C ASN A 3 10.34 -4.80 6.06
N GLY A 4 9.11 -5.27 5.90
CA GLY A 4 8.68 -6.19 4.83
C GLY A 4 7.88 -5.54 3.72
N GLY A 5 7.66 -4.22 3.72
CA GLY A 5 6.68 -3.59 2.83
C GLY A 5 5.24 -3.78 3.31
N ASN A 6 5.05 -4.02 4.62
CA ASN A 6 3.73 -3.94 5.24
C ASN A 6 3.31 -2.47 5.36
N GLU A 7 2.10 -2.14 4.95
CA GLU A 7 1.55 -0.78 5.02
C GLU A 7 0.13 -0.75 5.56
N PHE A 8 -0.14 0.28 6.35
CA PHE A 8 -1.47 0.66 6.81
C PHE A 8 -1.69 2.10 6.37
N ILE A 9 -2.60 2.32 5.44
CA ILE A 9 -2.83 3.63 4.84
C ILE A 9 -4.26 4.01 5.14
N ILE A 10 -4.42 5.09 5.90
CA ILE A 10 -5.71 5.67 6.25
C ILE A 10 -5.83 6.97 5.45
N PHE A 11 -6.78 7.02 4.53
CA PHE A 11 -7.10 8.25 3.82
C PHE A 11 -7.99 9.11 4.72
N LYS A 12 -7.64 10.39 4.89
CA LYS A 12 -8.40 11.31 5.77
C LYS A 12 -9.66 11.84 5.09
N ASP A 13 -9.56 12.10 3.79
CA ASP A 13 -10.60 12.75 3.00
C ASP A 13 -11.39 11.76 2.12
N LEU A 14 -10.91 10.50 2.03
CA LEU A 14 -11.60 9.41 1.38
C LEU A 14 -11.95 8.38 2.47
N PRO A 15 -13.19 7.85 2.54
CA PRO A 15 -13.58 6.85 3.53
C PRO A 15 -13.01 5.46 3.18
N LEU A 16 -11.68 5.39 3.04
CA LEU A 16 -10.93 4.23 2.60
C LEU A 16 -9.77 3.98 3.57
N VAL A 17 -9.64 2.73 3.99
CA VAL A 17 -8.46 2.22 4.68
C VAL A 17 -7.90 1.07 3.86
N VAL A 18 -6.60 1.11 3.59
CA VAL A 18 -5.87 0.07 2.86
C VAL A 18 -4.88 -0.59 3.80
N VAL A 19 -4.97 -1.91 3.92
CA VAL A 19 -4.03 -2.73 4.70
C VAL A 19 -3.32 -3.69 3.76
N ILE A 20 -1.99 -3.55 3.68
CA ILE A 20 -1.12 -4.42 2.88
C ILE A 20 -0.28 -5.24 3.85
N THR A 21 -0.43 -6.56 3.74
CA THR A 21 0.46 -7.53 4.38
C THR A 21 1.44 -8.08 3.35
N SER A 22 2.70 -8.22 3.74
CA SER A 22 3.81 -8.56 2.86
C SER A 22 4.82 -9.43 3.60
N LYS A 23 5.46 -10.32 2.82
CA LYS A 23 6.54 -11.20 3.26
C LYS A 23 7.91 -10.73 2.75
N ALA A 24 8.00 -9.55 2.13
CA ALA A 24 9.22 -9.04 1.49
C ALA A 24 10.22 -8.42 2.50
N TYR A 25 10.51 -9.13 3.59
CA TYR A 25 11.40 -8.68 4.66
C TYR A 25 12.81 -8.33 4.14
N ASN A 26 13.28 -7.13 4.48
CA ASN A 26 14.57 -6.55 4.07
C ASN A 26 14.80 -6.57 2.55
N LYS A 27 13.73 -6.57 1.75
CA LYS A 27 13.84 -6.46 0.30
C LYS A 27 13.77 -4.99 -0.12
N PRO A 28 14.66 -4.54 -1.02
CA PRO A 28 14.69 -3.13 -1.45
C PRO A 28 13.40 -2.70 -2.17
N TYR A 29 12.64 -3.66 -2.71
CA TYR A 29 11.37 -3.40 -3.39
C TYR A 29 10.15 -3.43 -2.46
N GLY A 30 10.27 -3.73 -1.17
CA GLY A 30 9.11 -3.93 -0.28
C GLY A 30 8.16 -2.73 -0.23
N HIS A 31 8.67 -1.55 0.15
CA HIS A 31 7.86 -0.32 0.18
C HIS A 31 7.48 0.17 -1.22
N PRO A 32 8.39 0.25 -2.22
CA PRO A 32 8.02 0.64 -3.57
C PRO A 32 6.91 -0.23 -4.19
N GLN A 33 6.88 -1.53 -3.89
CA GLN A 33 5.83 -2.43 -4.35
C GLN A 33 4.48 -2.12 -3.71
N ALA A 34 4.44 -1.91 -2.39
CA ALA A 34 3.21 -1.53 -1.68
C ALA A 34 2.67 -0.19 -2.21
N GLU A 35 3.52 0.79 -2.44
CA GLU A 35 3.12 2.06 -3.05
C GLU A 35 2.53 1.88 -4.44
N LYS A 36 3.17 1.06 -5.27
CA LYS A 36 2.69 0.76 -6.63
C LYS A 36 1.29 0.14 -6.60
N ILE A 37 1.05 -0.82 -5.70
CA ILE A 37 -0.27 -1.44 -5.52
C ILE A 37 -1.34 -0.38 -5.26
N VAL A 38 -1.05 0.57 -4.38
CA VAL A 38 -2.01 1.61 -3.99
C VAL A 38 -2.23 2.62 -5.12
N LYS A 39 -1.16 3.16 -5.69
CA LYS A 39 -1.20 4.23 -6.69
C LYS A 39 -1.73 3.76 -8.04
N ASP A 40 -1.29 2.61 -8.51
CA ASP A 40 -1.54 2.17 -9.88
C ASP A 40 -2.77 1.27 -10.01
N PHE A 41 -3.22 0.65 -8.90
CA PHE A 41 -4.31 -0.33 -8.94
C PHE A 41 -5.47 0.03 -8.02
N ILE A 42 -5.23 0.23 -6.72
CA ILE A 42 -6.33 0.44 -5.75
C ILE A 42 -7.01 1.79 -5.98
N LEU A 43 -6.25 2.89 -5.98
CA LEU A 43 -6.84 4.23 -6.14
C LEU A 43 -7.59 4.37 -7.47
N PRO A 44 -7.05 3.94 -8.62
CA PRO A 44 -7.78 3.97 -9.89
C PRO A 44 -9.01 3.07 -9.93
N ALA A 45 -9.07 2.01 -9.13
CA ALA A 45 -10.25 1.13 -9.06
C ALA A 45 -11.36 1.71 -8.17
N VAL A 46 -11.00 2.47 -7.13
CA VAL A 46 -11.95 3.03 -6.14
C VAL A 46 -12.47 4.42 -6.54
N LEU A 47 -11.65 5.22 -7.23
CA LEU A 47 -12.01 6.59 -7.65
C LEU A 47 -12.73 6.66 -9.02
N LYS A 48 -13.12 5.53 -9.58
CA LYS A 48 -13.87 5.45 -10.84
C LYS A 48 -15.37 5.68 -10.63
#